data_AF-A0A938UHY1-F1
#
_entry.id   AF-A0A938UHY1-F1
#
_cell.length_a   1.000
_cell.length_b   1.000
_cell.length_c   1.000
_cell.angle_alpha   90.00
_cell.angle_beta   90.00
_cell.angle_gamma   90.00
#
_symmetry.space_group_name_H-M   'P 1'
#
loop_
_entity.id
_entity.type
_entity.pdbx_description
1 polymer ?
#
loop_
_entity_poly.entity_id
_entity_poly.type
_entity_poly.pdbx_seq_one_letter_code
_entity_poly.pdbx_strand_id
1 'polypeptide(L)'
;MLEIGDILGKPWYSIAMIKNPAVLRKFEEQFISGQGRLSYDRSRELFAAMWKEGVTLGVLPAADPLAEIEVDIRMARILNSCLTKPSSE
;
A
#
# COMPACT_ATOMS: atom_id res chain seq x y z
N MET A 1 -15.15 -7.12 6.01
CA MET A 1 -14.04 -6.23 5.64
C MET A 1 -13.85 -5.33 6.84
N LEU A 2 -12.98 -5.72 7.77
CA LEU A 2 -12.74 -4.94 8.99
C LEU A 2 -11.83 -3.78 8.62
N GLU A 3 -12.39 -2.58 8.62
CA GLU A 3 -11.60 -1.37 8.42
C GLU A 3 -10.82 -1.12 9.70
N ILE A 4 -9.52 -0.82 9.57
CA ILE A 4 -8.59 -0.58 10.68
C ILE A 4 -9.06 0.59 11.60
N GLY A 5 -10.07 1.36 11.20
CA GLY A 5 -10.68 2.45 11.98
C GLY A 5 -11.54 2.03 13.18
N ASP A 6 -11.91 0.74 13.30
CA ASP A 6 -12.82 0.29 14.37
C ASP A 6 -12.14 0.16 15.75
N ILE A 7 -10.81 0.22 15.83
CA ILE A 7 -10.04 -0.01 17.07
C ILE A 7 -10.00 1.22 18.00
N LEU A 8 -10.25 2.43 17.47
CA LEU A 8 -10.12 3.69 18.23
C LEU A 8 -11.35 4.61 18.22
N GLY A 9 -12.47 4.19 17.60
CA GLY A 9 -13.72 4.95 17.62
C GLY A 9 -13.62 6.37 17.03
N LYS A 10 -12.56 6.67 16.28
CA LYS A 10 -12.38 7.94 15.58
C LYS A 10 -12.10 7.69 14.10
N PRO A 11 -12.82 8.38 13.21
CA PRO A 11 -12.52 8.36 11.79
C PRO A 11 -11.07 8.83 11.58
N TRP A 12 -10.26 8.09 10.81
CA TRP A 12 -8.83 8.36 10.61
C TRP A 12 -8.56 9.80 10.10
N TYR A 13 -9.54 10.42 9.44
CA TYR A 13 -9.51 11.81 8.98
C TYR A 13 -9.37 12.83 10.13
N SER A 14 -9.72 12.48 11.37
CA SER A 14 -9.66 13.40 12.53
C SER A 14 -8.25 13.59 13.10
N ILE A 15 -7.26 12.80 12.66
CA ILE A 15 -5.85 12.94 13.06
C ILE A 15 -5.01 13.60 11.95
N ALA A 16 -5.55 13.71 10.73
CA ALA A 16 -4.78 14.13 9.55
C ALA A 16 -4.92 15.62 9.21
N MET A 17 -3.79 16.20 8.82
CA MET A 17 -3.57 17.54 8.25
C MET A 17 -4.28 17.73 6.88
N ILE A 18 -5.52 17.30 6.70
CA ILE A 18 -6.29 17.43 5.46
C ILE A 18 -7.23 18.63 5.59
N LYS A 19 -6.79 19.76 5.03
CA LYS A 19 -7.49 21.05 5.15
C LYS A 19 -8.86 21.09 4.46
N ASN A 20 -9.06 20.27 3.42
CA ASN A 20 -10.32 20.19 2.70
C ASN A 20 -10.59 18.76 2.22
N PRO A 21 -11.23 17.92 3.05
CA PRO A 21 -11.47 16.52 2.72
C PRO A 21 -12.44 16.34 1.53
N ALA A 22 -13.33 17.31 1.27
CA ALA A 22 -14.26 17.24 0.14
C ALA A 22 -13.54 17.36 -1.21
N VAL A 23 -12.51 18.22 -1.29
CA VAL A 23 -11.68 18.37 -2.49
C VAL A 23 -10.87 17.11 -2.74
N LEU A 24 -10.26 16.54 -1.68
CA LEU A 24 -9.50 15.30 -1.78
C LEU A 24 -10.40 14.14 -2.26
N ARG A 25 -11.58 13.97 -1.65
CA ARG A 25 -12.54 12.94 -2.06
C ARG A 25 -12.95 13.09 -3.53
N LYS A 26 -13.24 14.31 -3.99
CA LYS A 26 -13.60 14.56 -5.39
C LYS A 26 -12.44 14.19 -6.34
N PHE A 27 -11.20 14.49 -5.96
CA PHE A 27 -10.03 14.08 -6.71
C PHE A 27 -9.90 12.56 -6.78
N GLU A 28 -10.01 11.86 -5.64
CA GLU A 28 -9.94 10.39 -5.57
C GLU A 28 -11.04 9.74 -6.40
N GLU A 29 -12.28 10.21 -6.28
CA GLU A 29 -13.41 9.75 -7.08
C GLU A 29 -13.15 9.94 -8.57
N GLN A 30 -12.66 11.10 -9.01
CA GLN A 30 -12.33 11.36 -10.42
C GLN A 30 -11.16 10.50 -10.92
N PHE A 31 -10.16 10.30 -10.08
CA PHE A 31 -8.98 9.50 -10.40
C PHE A 31 -9.34 8.02 -10.55
N ILE A 32 -10.15 7.48 -9.63
CA ILE A 32 -10.58 6.07 -9.61
C ILE A 32 -11.64 5.79 -10.68
N SER A 33 -12.64 6.68 -10.83
CA SER A 33 -13.75 6.48 -11.76
C SER A 33 -13.40 6.80 -13.22
N GLY A 34 -12.45 7.70 -13.46
CA GLY A 34 -12.15 8.23 -14.79
C GLY A 34 -11.15 7.40 -15.62
N GLN A 35 -10.32 6.56 -15.00
CA GLN A 35 -9.18 5.92 -15.67
C GLN A 35 -9.20 4.38 -15.65
N GLY A 36 -10.08 3.75 -14.88
CA GLY A 36 -10.02 2.29 -14.66
C GLY A 36 -8.74 1.86 -13.95
N ARG A 37 -8.36 0.57 -14.03
CA ARG A 37 -7.07 0.12 -13.49
C ARG A 37 -5.94 0.78 -14.27
N LEU A 38 -5.06 1.49 -13.56
CA LEU A 38 -3.82 2.00 -14.11
C LEU A 38 -3.00 0.87 -14.73
N SER A 39 -2.22 1.19 -15.77
CA SER A 39 -1.19 0.28 -16.25
C SER A 39 -0.18 -0.01 -15.12
N TYR A 40 0.53 -1.13 -15.23
CA TYR A 40 1.52 -1.51 -14.23
C TYR A 40 2.58 -0.42 -14.03
N ASP A 41 3.13 0.10 -15.12
CA ASP A 41 4.14 1.15 -15.08
C ASP A 41 3.61 2.42 -14.42
N ARG A 42 2.39 2.83 -14.78
CA ARG A 42 1.79 4.04 -14.20
C ARG A 42 1.47 3.87 -12.71
N SER A 43 1.06 2.67 -12.31
CA SER A 43 0.82 2.33 -10.91
C SER A 43 2.11 2.39 -10.10
N ARG A 44 3.22 1.89 -10.65
CA ARG A 44 4.53 1.93 -10.01
C ARG A 44 5.07 3.34 -9.85
N GLU A 45 4.96 4.17 -10.89
CA GLU A 45 5.35 5.57 -10.83
C GLU A 45 4.57 6.33 -9.76
N LEU A 46 3.24 6.14 -9.73
CA LEU A 46 2.37 6.76 -8.73
C LEU A 46 2.77 6.33 -7.32
N PHE A 47 2.95 5.02 -7.11
CA PHE A 47 3.38 4.47 -5.83
C PHE A 47 4.71 5.07 -5.38
N ALA A 48 5.72 5.08 -6.25
CA ALA A 48 7.04 5.62 -5.92
C ALA A 48 6.99 7.11 -5.58
N ALA A 49 6.17 7.89 -6.28
CA ALA A 49 5.97 9.31 -6.00
C ALA A 49 5.29 9.52 -4.63
N MET A 50 4.23 8.78 -4.34
CA MET A 50 3.55 8.83 -3.04
C MET A 50 4.45 8.40 -1.89
N TRP A 51 5.26 7.36 -2.10
CA TRP A 51 6.24 6.90 -1.14
C TRP A 51 7.24 8.00 -0.79
N LYS A 52 7.83 8.63 -1.82
CA LYS A 52 8.76 9.74 -1.65
C LYS A 52 8.15 10.90 -0.88
N GLU A 53 6.90 11.24 -1.17
CA GLU A 53 6.18 12.29 -0.43
C GLU A 53 5.97 11.90 1.03
N GLY A 54 5.54 10.67 1.30
CA GLY A 54 5.34 10.18 2.67
C GLY A 54 6.64 10.17 3.49
N VAL A 55 7.78 9.83 2.89
CA VAL A 55 9.09 9.95 3.53
C VAL A 55 9.44 11.43 3.78
N THR A 56 9.19 12.30 2.81
CA THR A 56 9.46 13.75 2.91
C THR A 56 8.65 14.39 4.04
N LEU A 57 7.39 13.98 4.19
CA LEU A 57 6.50 14.42 5.27
C LEU A 57 6.83 13.77 6.63
N GLY A 58 7.77 12.81 6.66
CA GLY A 58 8.17 12.09 7.87
C GLY A 58 7.11 11.10 8.40
N VAL A 59 6.09 10.79 7.60
CA VAL A 59 5.03 9.83 7.96
C VAL A 59 5.39 8.39 7.60
N LEU A 60 6.27 8.21 6.62
CA LEU A 60 6.84 6.90 6.25
C LEU A 60 8.31 6.83 6.69
N PRO A 61 8.81 5.64 7.06
CA PRO A 61 10.21 5.47 7.44
C PRO A 61 11.13 5.82 6.27
N ALA A 62 12.20 6.56 6.56
CA ALA A 62 13.23 6.89 5.57
C ALA A 62 14.15 5.71 5.23
N ALA A 63 14.08 4.62 6.00
CA ALA A 63 14.77 3.37 5.70
C ALA A 63 14.19 2.75 4.43
N ASP A 64 15.06 2.11 3.63
CA ASP A 64 14.65 1.40 2.43
C ASP A 64 13.65 0.28 2.80
N PRO A 65 12.38 0.37 2.37
CA PRO A 65 11.38 -0.66 2.67
C PRO A 65 11.71 -2.00 2.01
N LEU A 66 12.60 -2.01 1.01
CA LEU A 66 13.06 -3.21 0.33
C LEU A 66 14.35 -3.77 0.94
N ALA A 67 14.92 -3.16 1.98
CA ALA A 67 16.18 -3.59 2.58
C ALA A 67 16.18 -5.08 2.99
N GLU A 68 15.02 -5.66 3.26
CA GLU A 68 14.85 -7.07 3.64
C GLU A 68 13.96 -7.89 2.69
N ILE A 69 13.51 -7.31 1.57
CA ILE A 69 12.58 -7.99 0.64
C ILE A 69 13.20 -9.26 0.05
N GLU A 70 14.52 -9.27 -0.16
CA GLU A 70 15.26 -10.44 -0.67
C GLU A 70 15.15 -11.62 0.30
N VAL A 71 15.19 -11.35 1.61
CA VAL A 71 15.06 -12.36 2.66
C VAL A 71 13.64 -12.92 2.64
N ASP A 72 12.63 -12.07 2.58
CA ASP A 72 11.23 -12.48 2.52
C ASP A 72 10.91 -13.32 1.27
N ILE A 73 11.39 -12.90 0.10
CA ILE A 73 11.24 -13.64 -1.17
C ILE A 73 11.93 -15.01 -1.05
N ARG A 74 13.13 -15.06 -0.49
CA ARG A 74 13.87 -16.31 -0.27
C ARG A 74 13.11 -17.25 0.67
N MET A 75 12.59 -16.74 1.78
CA MET A 75 11.82 -17.52 2.75
C MET A 75 10.52 -18.04 2.15
N ALA A 76 9.78 -17.22 1.41
CA ALA A 76 8.58 -17.62 0.69
C ALA A 76 8.86 -18.73 -0.32
N ARG A 77 9.97 -18.65 -1.07
CA ARG A 77 10.41 -19.72 -1.98
C ARG A 77 10.67 -21.04 -1.25
N ILE A 78 11.38 -21.00 -0.12
CA ILE A 78 11.67 -22.20 0.68
C ILE A 78 10.37 -22.82 1.18
N LEU A 79 9.50 -22.04 1.79
CA LEU A 79 8.21 -22.53 2.31
C LEU A 79 7.35 -23.14 1.20
N ASN A 80 7.26 -22.49 0.05
CA ASN A 80 6.51 -23.01 -1.10
C ASN A 80 7.11 -24.32 -1.63
N SER A 81 8.44 -24.48 -1.58
CA SER A 81 9.10 -25.73 -1.97
C SER A 81 8.87 -26.88 -0.98
N CYS A 82 8.58 -26.58 0.29
CA CYS A 82 8.28 -27.58 1.30
C CYS A 82 6.78 -27.94 1.36
N LEU A 83 5.91 -27.02 0.95
CA LEU A 83 4.45 -27.17 0.99
C LEU A 83 3.86 -27.86 -0.25
N THR A 84 4.64 -28.09 -1.30
CA THR A 84 4.21 -28.98 -2.39
C THR A 84 4.06 -30.38 -1.84
N LYS A 85 2.81 -30.83 -1.61
CA LYS A 85 2.52 -32.24 -1.32
C LYS A 85 3.11 -33.08 -2.45
N PRO A 86 3.88 -34.15 -2.18
CA PRO A 86 4.14 -35.14 -3.20
C PRO A 86 2.76 -35.60 -3.71
N SER A 87 2.59 -35.62 -5.03
CA SER A 87 1.43 -36.27 -5.64
C SER A 87 1.39 -37.69 -5.11
N SER A 88 0.41 -37.97 -4.26
CA SER A 88 0.01 -39.34 -3.97
C SER A 88 -0.48 -39.93 -5.28
N GLU A 89 0.41 -40.64 -5.98
CA GLU A 89 0.04 -41.65 -6.97
C GLU A 89 -0.67 -42.82 -6.28
#